data_AF-A0A3A4X0V5-F1
#
_entry.id   AF-A0A3A4X0V5-F1
#
_cell.length_a   1.000
_cell.length_b   1.000
_cell.length_c   1.000
_cell.angle_alpha   90.00
_cell.angle_beta   90.00
_cell.angle_gamma   90.00
#
_symmetry.space_group_name_H-M   'P 1'
#
loop_
_entity.id
_entity.type
_entity.pdbx_description
1 polymer ?
#
loop_
_entity_poly.entity_id
_entity_poly.type
_entity_poly.pdbx_seq_one_letter_code
_entity_poly.pdbx_strand_id
1 'polypeptide(L)'
;MPQKYHIHTKTAPPRFHPVGKYATVEFHENCAGSCRQCVKKRCVYNIFKENVLHTSAMQEPEYLYTCMSCFRCIQECTKGIFSRTINPDYRTLGDEYWRAENLHRLWYQAHMGKIPVSGAGYRGPFVGPGFDSMWTDMSEIVRPTRDGIHGREYINTCVELSRRVTQLEFNADMTLATQVPALLEIPLPLLFRLSPQLLINEHVLLPMAMAAKQLGTLMFIHPQDLTPQLSPYAANLIPCLSRDQAAQNDPMIRSSRVVELADAPGIERVLSEIRAAYPDKIIVIGMPLDQKAPARSAELALSGADTLHFYADDHGNEVNTAEPRFLKEMIRAIHLKLVSVGQRQKINLLFSGGIAMAEHMAKAIICGADAVTADHALLIALECRLCGMCRKGISCPVKLDEPLDASWACNRIINLVAAWQSQLIELMGAMGIREARRLRGEVGRSMWFENLEKDHFGPLFGERKVPGLG
;
A
#
# COMPACT_ATOMS: atom_id res chain seq x y z
N MET A 1 -8.44 -17.66 13.15
CA MET A 1 -8.77 -17.38 11.74
C MET A 1 -8.87 -18.70 10.98
N PRO A 2 -9.80 -18.86 10.02
CA PRO A 2 -9.78 -20.02 9.14
C PRO A 2 -8.42 -20.07 8.42
N GLN A 3 -7.83 -21.26 8.34
CA GLN A 3 -6.51 -21.47 7.71
C GLN A 3 -6.42 -20.90 6.29
N LYS A 4 -7.57 -20.77 5.60
CA LYS A 4 -7.67 -20.31 4.22
C LYS A 4 -7.13 -18.89 3.96
N TYR A 5 -7.10 -18.00 4.95
CA TYR A 5 -6.74 -16.57 4.73
C TYR A 5 -5.63 -16.04 5.64
N HIS A 6 -4.98 -16.91 6.41
CA HIS A 6 -3.86 -16.50 7.25
C HIS A 6 -2.56 -16.50 6.44
N ILE A 7 -1.91 -15.35 6.34
CA ILE A 7 -0.62 -15.23 5.65
C ILE A 7 0.48 -15.68 6.61
N HIS A 8 1.13 -16.79 6.29
CA HIS A 8 2.29 -17.26 7.04
C HIS A 8 3.51 -16.38 6.77
N THR A 9 4.03 -15.75 7.83
CA THR A 9 5.21 -14.89 7.78
C THR A 9 6.46 -15.65 8.23
N LYS A 10 7.60 -15.32 7.63
CA LYS A 10 8.91 -15.80 8.07
C LYS A 10 9.86 -14.62 8.13
N THR A 11 10.65 -14.52 9.20
CA THR A 11 11.66 -13.45 9.32
C THR A 11 12.57 -13.42 8.09
N ALA A 12 12.65 -12.26 7.45
CA ALA A 12 13.45 -12.01 6.27
C ALA A 12 14.43 -10.86 6.57
N PRO A 13 15.61 -11.13 7.13
CA PRO A 13 16.54 -10.10 7.57
C PRO A 13 16.97 -9.22 6.38
N PRO A 14 17.27 -7.93 6.61
CA PRO A 14 17.74 -7.05 5.55
C PRO A 14 19.14 -7.47 5.07
N ARG A 15 19.44 -7.24 3.79
CA ARG A 15 20.77 -7.40 3.19
C ARG A 15 21.69 -6.26 3.61
N PHE A 16 21.13 -5.07 3.81
CA PHE A 16 21.86 -3.86 4.19
C PHE A 16 21.47 -3.41 5.59
N HIS A 17 22.38 -2.73 6.29
CA HIS A 17 22.03 -2.11 7.55
C HIS A 17 20.95 -1.03 7.33
N PRO A 18 19.83 -1.07 8.09
CA PRO A 18 18.82 -0.02 7.98
C PRO A 18 19.38 1.34 8.40
N VAL A 19 19.07 2.37 7.62
CA VAL A 19 19.51 3.74 7.90
C VAL A 19 18.72 4.30 9.09
N GLY A 20 19.19 4.09 10.33
CA GLY A 20 18.41 4.46 11.52
C GLY A 20 18.27 5.96 11.78
N LYS A 21 17.21 6.33 12.51
CA LYS A 21 16.81 7.72 12.75
C LYS A 21 17.78 8.50 13.62
N TYR A 22 18.33 7.85 14.64
CA TYR A 22 19.14 8.50 15.65
C TYR A 22 20.56 7.97 15.63
N ALA A 23 21.48 8.86 15.99
CA ALA A 23 22.88 8.55 16.23
C ALA A 23 23.30 9.13 17.57
N THR A 24 24.35 8.55 18.16
CA THR A 24 25.03 9.14 19.32
C THR A 24 26.34 9.75 18.86
N VAL A 25 26.55 11.04 19.17
CA VAL A 25 27.85 11.71 19.04
C VAL A 25 28.57 11.59 20.37
N GLU A 26 29.84 11.22 20.31
CA GLU A 26 30.73 11.10 21.47
C GLU A 26 31.82 12.18 21.40
N PHE A 27 31.86 13.05 22.41
CA PHE A 27 32.95 14.02 22.57
C PHE A 27 34.11 13.38 23.35
N HIS A 28 34.99 12.69 22.62
CA HIS A 28 36.08 11.89 23.19
C HIS A 28 37.05 12.68 24.08
N GLU A 29 37.23 13.97 23.84
CA GLU A 29 38.13 14.85 24.60
C GLU A 29 37.82 14.86 26.11
N ASN A 30 36.55 14.73 26.48
CA ASN A 30 36.10 14.73 27.87
C ASN A 30 35.88 13.31 28.43
N CYS A 31 36.24 12.27 27.66
CA CYS A 31 36.08 10.89 28.08
C CYS A 31 37.15 10.51 29.11
N ALA A 32 36.73 9.96 30.24
CA ALA A 32 37.67 9.52 31.28
C ALA A 32 38.54 8.31 30.87
N GLY A 33 38.23 7.64 29.74
CA GLY A 33 38.99 6.53 29.15
C GLY A 33 39.04 5.23 29.97
N SER A 34 38.77 5.28 31.27
CA SER A 34 39.04 4.22 32.25
C SER A 34 37.87 3.94 33.20
N CYS A 35 36.64 4.31 32.82
CA CYS A 35 35.46 4.07 33.63
C CYS A 35 35.23 2.57 33.87
N ARG A 36 35.36 2.12 35.13
CA ARG A 36 35.06 0.73 35.54
C ARG A 36 33.62 0.32 35.20
N GLN A 37 32.68 1.26 35.33
CA GLN A 37 31.25 1.10 34.99
C GLN A 37 30.87 1.96 33.79
N CYS A 38 31.58 1.81 32.66
CA CYS A 38 31.31 2.60 31.45
C CYS A 38 29.89 2.35 30.91
N VAL A 39 29.14 3.44 30.66
CA VAL A 39 27.77 3.38 30.09
C VAL A 39 27.70 2.67 28.74
N LYS A 40 28.79 2.65 27.96
CA LYS A 40 28.86 1.90 26.70
C LYS A 40 28.62 0.41 26.91
N LYS A 41 29.10 -0.15 28.03
CA LYS A 41 28.90 -1.56 28.41
C LYS A 41 27.49 -1.83 28.94
N ARG A 42 26.73 -0.79 29.32
CA ARG A 42 25.36 -0.88 29.86
C ARG A 42 24.27 -0.62 28.82
N CYS A 43 24.65 -0.42 27.55
CA CYS A 43 23.69 -0.25 26.47
C CYS A 43 22.85 -1.52 26.30
N VAL A 44 21.55 -1.43 26.58
CA VAL A 44 20.62 -2.58 26.52
C VAL A 44 20.44 -3.14 25.11
N TYR A 45 20.77 -2.34 24.09
CA TYR A 45 20.70 -2.70 22.68
C TYR A 45 22.07 -3.08 22.10
N ASN A 46 23.13 -3.14 22.92
CA ASN A 46 24.49 -3.47 22.49
C ASN A 46 25.10 -2.61 21.36
N ILE A 47 24.51 -1.46 21.03
CA ILE A 47 24.93 -0.59 19.90
C ILE A 47 26.42 -0.28 19.90
N PHE A 48 26.99 0.11 21.04
CA PHE A 48 28.42 0.44 21.10
C PHE A 48 29.32 -0.78 20.85
N LYS A 49 28.90 -1.97 21.29
CA LYS A 49 29.64 -3.21 21.06
C LYS A 49 29.57 -3.58 19.58
N GLU A 50 28.37 -3.53 19.00
CA GLU A 50 28.14 -3.83 17.58
C GLU A 50 28.88 -2.85 16.66
N ASN A 51 28.84 -1.55 16.97
CA ASN A 51 29.56 -0.54 16.19
C ASN A 51 31.07 -0.78 16.22
N VAL A 52 31.66 -1.11 17.37
CA VAL A 52 33.11 -1.43 17.45
C VAL A 52 33.45 -2.67 16.62
N LEU A 53 32.63 -3.72 16.70
CA LEU A 53 32.82 -4.93 15.89
C LEU A 53 32.72 -4.63 14.40
N HIS A 54 31.73 -3.84 13.99
CA HIS A 54 31.56 -3.43 12.60
C HIS A 54 32.74 -2.58 12.12
N THR A 55 33.13 -1.54 12.86
CA THR A 55 34.28 -0.69 12.53
C THR A 55 35.58 -1.50 12.41
N SER A 56 35.73 -2.58 13.18
CA SER A 56 36.90 -3.48 13.06
C SER A 56 36.89 -4.38 11.83
N ALA A 57 35.73 -4.62 11.23
CA ALA A 57 35.53 -5.51 10.08
C ALA A 57 35.23 -4.76 8.77
N MET A 58 34.97 -3.45 8.83
CA MET A 58 34.55 -2.66 7.67
C MET A 58 35.71 -2.51 6.66
N GLN A 59 35.43 -2.74 5.37
CA GLN A 59 36.38 -2.53 4.28
C GLN A 59 36.36 -1.07 3.79
N GLU A 60 35.18 -0.46 3.81
CA GLU A 60 34.98 0.95 3.54
C GLU A 60 34.39 1.64 4.79
N PRO A 61 34.69 2.92 5.05
CA PRO A 61 34.14 3.63 6.19
C PRO A 61 32.61 3.71 6.13
N GLU A 62 31.94 2.91 6.96
CA GLU A 62 30.48 2.89 7.11
C GLU A 62 30.10 3.19 8.57
N TYR A 63 29.08 4.04 8.77
CA TYR A 63 28.54 4.36 10.08
C TYR A 63 27.24 3.59 10.33
N LEU A 64 27.23 2.75 11.37
CA LEU A 64 26.03 2.07 11.83
C LEU A 64 25.18 3.02 12.70
N TYR A 65 24.13 3.57 12.10
CA TYR A 65 23.18 4.46 12.77
C TYR A 65 22.05 3.69 13.47
N THR A 66 22.38 2.73 14.33
CA THR A 66 21.42 1.77 14.92
C THR A 66 20.87 2.20 16.29
N CYS A 67 21.12 3.44 16.74
CA CYS A 67 20.73 3.90 18.07
C CYS A 67 19.19 3.99 18.24
N MET A 68 18.67 3.36 19.30
CA MET A 68 17.25 3.35 19.66
C MET A 68 16.81 4.55 20.51
N SER A 69 17.67 5.55 20.75
CA SER A 69 17.35 6.78 21.48
C SER A 69 16.74 6.57 22.89
N CYS A 70 17.19 5.56 23.65
CA CYS A 70 16.71 5.35 25.03
C CYS A 70 17.30 6.31 26.08
N PHE A 71 18.19 7.23 25.69
CA PHE A 71 18.85 8.24 26.53
C PHE A 71 19.71 7.73 27.69
N ARG A 72 19.77 6.42 27.96
CA ARG A 72 20.56 5.85 29.05
C ARG A 72 22.03 6.26 29.01
N CYS A 73 22.66 6.21 27.84
CA CYS A 73 24.07 6.60 27.69
C CYS A 73 24.31 8.10 27.95
N ILE A 74 23.31 8.95 27.70
CA ILE A 74 23.38 10.40 27.93
C ILE A 74 23.21 10.69 29.43
N GLN A 75 22.21 10.07 30.06
CA GLN A 75 21.86 10.33 31.46
C GLN A 75 22.86 9.71 32.46
N GLU A 76 23.38 8.52 32.18
CA GLU A 76 24.24 7.80 33.12
C GLU A 76 25.74 8.12 32.93
N CYS A 77 26.12 8.89 31.91
CA CYS A 77 27.52 9.21 31.67
C CYS A 77 28.01 10.25 32.68
N THR A 78 28.94 9.86 33.54
CA THR A 78 29.52 10.73 34.58
C THR A 78 30.24 11.97 34.03
N LYS A 79 30.65 11.93 32.75
CA LYS A 79 31.32 13.05 32.06
C LYS A 79 30.43 13.76 31.04
N GLY A 80 29.18 13.31 30.86
CA GLY A 80 28.23 13.96 29.95
C GLY A 80 28.67 14.02 28.49
N ILE A 81 29.49 13.07 28.01
CA ILE A 81 30.12 13.17 26.68
C ILE A 81 29.22 12.77 25.51
N PHE A 82 28.03 12.23 25.79
CA PHE A 82 27.12 11.75 24.75
C PHE A 82 26.06 12.78 24.45
N SER A 83 25.83 13.00 23.15
CA SER A 83 24.69 13.76 22.64
C SER A 83 23.92 12.93 21.63
N ARG A 84 22.59 13.07 21.66
CA ARG A 84 21.73 12.48 20.63
C ARG A 84 21.65 13.43 19.45
N THR A 85 21.93 12.93 18.26
CA THR A 85 21.66 13.64 17.01
C THR A 85 20.71 12.82 16.12
N ILE A 86 20.15 13.49 15.13
CA ILE A 86 19.43 12.83 14.03
C ILE A 86 20.48 12.45 12.99
N ASN A 87 20.44 11.21 12.54
CA ASN A 87 21.30 10.73 11.46
C ASN A 87 21.08 11.60 10.20
N PRO A 88 22.12 12.23 9.63
CA PRO A 88 22.01 12.99 8.38
C PRO A 88 21.43 12.15 7.24
N ASP A 89 21.83 10.88 7.10
CA ASP A 89 21.34 9.99 6.04
C ASP A 89 19.85 9.66 6.21
N TYR A 90 19.35 9.66 7.45
CA TYR A 90 17.92 9.49 7.68
C TYR A 90 17.11 10.68 7.11
N ARG A 91 17.68 11.89 7.11
CA ARG A 91 17.01 13.08 6.56
C ARG A 91 16.95 13.08 5.04
N THR A 92 17.78 12.28 4.38
CA THR A 92 17.80 12.17 2.91
C THR A 92 16.92 11.03 2.39
N LEU A 93 16.29 10.25 3.29
CA LEU A 93 15.36 9.19 2.91
C LEU A 93 14.01 9.75 2.50
N GLY A 94 13.54 9.30 1.34
CA GLY A 94 12.19 9.61 0.86
C GLY A 94 11.98 11.07 0.52
N ASP A 95 10.74 11.54 0.70
CA ASP A 95 10.32 12.90 0.40
C ASP A 95 9.25 13.39 1.41
N GLU A 96 8.56 14.49 1.09
CA GLU A 96 7.54 15.11 1.95
C GLU A 96 6.35 14.18 2.24
N TYR A 97 6.04 13.27 1.31
CA TYR A 97 4.94 12.33 1.39
C TYR A 97 5.41 10.93 1.84
N TRP A 98 6.38 10.37 1.12
CA TRP A 98 7.09 9.15 1.46
C TRP A 98 8.13 9.42 2.53
N ARG A 99 7.67 9.87 3.70
CA ARG A 99 8.54 10.29 4.81
C ARG A 99 9.46 9.15 5.26
N ALA A 100 10.67 9.49 5.69
CA ALA A 100 11.65 8.52 6.23
C ALA A 100 11.08 7.58 7.32
N GLU A 101 10.12 8.05 8.11
CA GLU A 101 9.43 7.23 9.11
C GLU A 101 8.55 6.14 8.48
N ASN A 102 7.87 6.45 7.38
CA ASN A 102 7.07 5.49 6.63
C ASN A 102 7.99 4.40 6.08
N LEU A 103 9.13 4.77 5.48
CA LEU A 103 10.13 3.82 4.97
C LEU A 103 10.63 2.87 6.08
N HIS A 104 10.92 3.41 7.26
CA HIS A 104 11.32 2.61 8.43
C HIS A 104 10.27 1.59 8.85
N ARG A 105 9.00 2.01 8.92
CA ARG A 105 7.88 1.12 9.26
C ARG A 105 7.73 0.02 8.21
N LEU A 106 7.82 0.35 6.92
CA LEU A 106 7.74 -0.60 5.82
C LEU A 106 8.91 -1.60 5.85
N TRP A 107 10.14 -1.15 6.13
CA TRP A 107 11.29 -2.05 6.33
C TRP A 107 11.11 -2.99 7.50
N TYR A 108 10.58 -2.50 8.63
CA TYR A 108 10.29 -3.32 9.79
C TYR A 108 9.21 -4.37 9.48
N GLN A 109 8.12 -3.96 8.83
CA GLN A 109 7.04 -4.84 8.41
C GLN A 109 7.54 -5.91 7.42
N ALA A 110 8.35 -5.53 6.44
CA ALA A 110 8.96 -6.46 5.49
C ALA A 110 9.97 -7.42 6.14
N HIS A 111 10.71 -6.97 7.16
CA HIS A 111 11.62 -7.82 7.92
C HIS A 111 10.85 -8.88 8.71
N MET A 112 9.91 -8.43 9.55
CA MET A 112 9.34 -9.25 10.62
C MET A 112 7.98 -9.87 10.29
N GLY A 113 7.26 -9.34 9.30
CA GLY A 113 5.86 -9.68 9.06
C GLY A 113 4.92 -9.22 10.18
N LYS A 114 5.35 -8.24 10.99
CA LYS A 114 4.65 -7.81 12.20
C LYS A 114 4.24 -6.35 12.10
N ILE A 115 3.15 -6.05 12.80
CA ILE A 115 2.65 -4.70 13.03
C ILE A 115 3.67 -3.95 13.92
N PRO A 116 4.18 -2.77 13.52
CA PRO A 116 4.94 -1.91 14.42
C PRO A 116 4.09 -1.58 15.66
N VAL A 117 4.67 -1.51 16.85
CA VAL A 117 3.93 -1.30 18.11
C VAL A 117 3.25 0.09 18.12
N SER A 118 2.06 0.16 17.56
CA SER A 118 1.03 1.16 17.75
C SER A 118 -0.16 0.43 18.37
N GLY A 119 -1.01 1.11 19.16
CA GLY A 119 -2.29 0.50 19.54
C GLY A 119 -3.13 0.18 18.30
N ALA A 120 -4.36 -0.31 18.49
CA ALA A 120 -5.28 -0.59 17.38
C ALA A 120 -5.61 0.64 16.50
N GLY A 121 -5.19 1.86 16.89
CA GLY A 121 -5.46 3.12 16.19
C GLY A 121 -4.26 3.84 15.61
N TYR A 122 -4.57 4.76 14.69
CA TYR A 122 -3.59 5.68 14.11
C TYR A 122 -3.11 6.68 15.16
N ARG A 123 -1.79 6.81 15.27
CA ARG A 123 -1.14 7.83 16.11
C ARG A 123 -0.55 8.98 15.30
N GLY A 124 -0.72 8.97 13.98
CA GLY A 124 -0.22 10.07 13.16
C GLY A 124 -1.11 11.31 13.26
N PRO A 125 -0.75 12.38 12.55
CA PRO A 125 -1.46 13.65 12.62
C PRO A 125 -2.95 13.51 12.24
N PHE A 126 -3.77 14.43 12.76
CA PHE A 126 -5.16 14.66 12.32
C PHE A 126 -5.32 15.97 11.55
N VAL A 127 -4.24 16.75 11.48
CA VAL A 127 -4.19 18.11 10.95
C VAL A 127 -3.05 18.16 9.93
N GLY A 128 -3.06 17.23 8.98
CA GLY A 128 -2.08 17.16 7.88
C GLY A 128 -2.74 16.94 6.52
N PRO A 129 -1.98 16.90 5.42
CA PRO A 129 -2.53 16.77 4.07
C PRO A 129 -3.08 15.36 3.78
N GLY A 130 -4.07 15.28 2.88
CA GLY A 130 -4.59 14.03 2.36
C GLY A 130 -5.15 13.09 3.45
N PHE A 131 -4.60 11.88 3.56
CA PHE A 131 -5.04 10.93 4.59
C PHE A 131 -4.68 11.36 6.02
N ASP A 132 -3.77 12.31 6.22
CA ASP A 132 -3.40 12.85 7.54
C ASP A 132 -4.46 13.81 8.12
N SER A 133 -5.48 14.19 7.35
CA SER A 133 -6.67 14.92 7.84
C SER A 133 -7.92 14.04 7.97
N MET A 134 -7.72 12.72 7.98
CA MET A 134 -8.78 11.74 8.17
C MET A 134 -8.36 10.80 9.31
N TRP A 135 -9.24 10.55 10.27
CA TRP A 135 -9.06 9.53 11.30
C TRP A 135 -10.15 8.48 11.17
N THR A 136 -9.82 7.27 11.59
CA THR A 136 -10.79 6.18 11.68
C THR A 136 -11.42 6.18 13.07
N ASP A 137 -12.74 6.10 13.12
CA ASP A 137 -13.47 6.05 14.37
C ASP A 137 -13.49 4.62 14.90
N MET A 138 -12.79 4.40 16.02
CA MET A 138 -12.61 3.10 16.67
C MET A 138 -13.42 3.00 17.97
N SER A 139 -14.55 3.70 18.03
CA SER A 139 -15.37 3.86 19.22
C SER A 139 -16.27 2.66 19.56
N GLU A 140 -16.19 1.52 18.84
CA GLU A 140 -17.01 0.36 19.20
C GLU A 140 -16.43 -0.33 20.45
N ILE A 141 -16.98 0.03 21.61
CA ILE A 141 -16.74 -0.67 22.87
C ILE A 141 -17.53 -1.97 22.86
N VAL A 142 -17.02 -2.96 22.13
CA VAL A 142 -17.46 -4.35 22.22
C VAL A 142 -16.81 -4.98 23.44
N ARG A 143 -17.61 -5.58 24.33
CA ARG A 143 -17.13 -6.37 25.46
C ARG A 143 -17.49 -7.84 25.25
N PRO A 144 -16.53 -8.74 25.01
CA PRO A 144 -15.09 -8.51 24.83
C PRO A 144 -14.75 -7.79 23.51
N THR A 145 -13.61 -7.10 23.45
CA THR A 145 -13.12 -6.48 22.20
C THR A 145 -12.97 -7.55 21.14
N ARG A 146 -13.50 -7.28 19.94
CA ARG A 146 -13.38 -8.22 18.82
C ARG A 146 -11.92 -8.33 18.43
N ASP A 147 -11.35 -9.50 18.69
CA ASP A 147 -9.94 -9.76 18.53
C ASP A 147 -9.73 -10.67 17.32
N GLY A 148 -9.67 -10.02 16.16
CA GLY A 148 -9.48 -10.69 14.87
C GLY A 148 -8.09 -11.29 14.72
N ILE A 149 -7.04 -10.57 15.14
CA ILE A 149 -5.63 -11.00 14.95
C ILE A 149 -5.27 -12.24 15.76
N HIS A 150 -5.80 -12.39 16.98
CA HIS A 150 -5.60 -13.59 17.78
C HIS A 150 -6.65 -14.68 17.48
N GLY A 151 -7.48 -14.45 16.46
CA GLY A 151 -8.40 -15.45 15.91
C GLY A 151 -9.58 -15.79 16.81
N ARG A 152 -9.90 -14.93 17.79
CA ARG A 152 -11.10 -15.08 18.64
C ARG A 152 -12.37 -14.80 17.85
N GLU A 153 -12.28 -13.96 16.82
CA GLU A 153 -13.33 -13.75 15.83
C GLU A 153 -12.79 -13.89 14.40
N TYR A 154 -13.68 -14.22 13.46
CA TYR A 154 -13.38 -14.20 12.05
C TYR A 154 -13.70 -12.83 11.44
N ILE A 155 -12.69 -12.20 10.84
CA ILE A 155 -12.81 -10.99 10.04
C ILE A 155 -12.38 -11.34 8.61
N ASN A 156 -13.29 -11.15 7.66
CA ASN A 156 -13.06 -11.43 6.26
C ASN A 156 -12.50 -10.19 5.55
N THR A 157 -11.26 -10.25 5.11
CA THR A 157 -10.60 -9.20 4.31
C THR A 157 -10.84 -9.34 2.81
N CYS A 158 -11.54 -10.38 2.36
CA CYS A 158 -11.77 -10.65 0.94
C CYS A 158 -12.59 -9.54 0.27
N VAL A 159 -12.21 -9.20 -0.96
CA VAL A 159 -13.00 -8.34 -1.85
C VAL A 159 -13.12 -8.97 -3.23
N GLU A 160 -14.13 -8.54 -3.98
CA GLU A 160 -14.42 -9.06 -5.32
C GLU A 160 -14.05 -8.02 -6.38
N LEU A 161 -13.47 -8.48 -7.49
CA LEU A 161 -13.18 -7.66 -8.67
C LEU A 161 -14.00 -8.07 -9.91
N SER A 162 -14.81 -9.13 -9.79
CA SER A 162 -15.66 -9.62 -10.86
C SER A 162 -16.93 -8.78 -11.03
N ARG A 163 -17.59 -8.99 -12.17
CA ARG A 163 -18.93 -8.49 -12.45
C ARG A 163 -19.93 -8.97 -11.41
N ARG A 164 -20.87 -8.10 -11.05
CA ARG A 164 -22.00 -8.46 -10.19
C ARG A 164 -23.30 -8.47 -10.97
N VAL A 165 -24.07 -9.54 -10.80
CA VAL A 165 -25.46 -9.64 -11.25
C VAL A 165 -26.35 -9.15 -10.11
N THR A 166 -27.13 -8.10 -10.36
CA THR A 166 -27.99 -7.49 -9.32
C THR A 166 -29.33 -8.21 -9.16
N GLN A 167 -29.74 -8.98 -10.15
CA GLN A 167 -31.03 -9.67 -10.17
C GLN A 167 -30.86 -11.06 -10.76
N LEU A 168 -31.34 -12.08 -10.02
CA LEU A 168 -31.42 -13.45 -10.51
C LEU A 168 -32.84 -13.67 -11.04
N GLU A 169 -32.92 -14.21 -12.25
CA GLU A 169 -34.13 -14.62 -12.93
C GLU A 169 -34.16 -16.14 -13.00
N PHE A 170 -35.36 -16.70 -12.80
CA PHE A 170 -35.59 -18.13 -12.82
C PHE A 170 -36.61 -18.46 -13.89
N ASN A 171 -36.39 -19.56 -14.59
CA ASN A 171 -37.35 -20.14 -15.53
C ASN A 171 -38.58 -20.65 -14.76
N ALA A 172 -39.67 -20.96 -15.48
CA ALA A 172 -40.90 -21.48 -14.89
C ALA A 172 -40.73 -22.82 -14.16
N ASP A 173 -39.67 -23.57 -14.47
CA ASP A 173 -39.28 -24.82 -13.81
C ASP A 173 -38.34 -24.61 -12.59
N MET A 174 -38.17 -23.35 -12.15
CA MET A 174 -37.28 -22.92 -11.06
C MET A 174 -35.77 -23.10 -11.35
N THR A 175 -35.38 -23.38 -12.60
CA THR A 175 -33.96 -23.35 -13.00
C THR A 175 -33.47 -21.91 -13.17
N LEU A 176 -32.20 -21.65 -12.89
CA LEU A 176 -31.63 -20.31 -13.01
C LEU A 176 -31.50 -19.92 -14.49
N ALA A 177 -32.23 -18.89 -14.91
CA ALA A 177 -32.17 -18.35 -16.26
C ALA A 177 -30.99 -17.38 -16.43
N THR A 178 -30.62 -16.69 -15.35
CA THR A 178 -29.53 -15.71 -15.39
C THR A 178 -28.16 -16.39 -15.44
N GLN A 179 -27.35 -16.01 -16.43
CA GLN A 179 -25.96 -16.41 -16.48
C GLN A 179 -25.16 -15.68 -15.38
N VAL A 180 -24.64 -16.44 -14.42
CA VAL A 180 -23.79 -15.89 -13.35
C VAL A 180 -22.33 -15.87 -13.83
N PRO A 181 -21.70 -14.69 -13.90
CA PRO A 181 -20.32 -14.57 -14.35
C PRO A 181 -19.35 -15.20 -13.33
N ALA A 182 -18.15 -15.55 -13.79
CA ALA A 182 -17.10 -16.06 -12.93
C ALA A 182 -16.77 -15.07 -11.79
N LEU A 183 -16.79 -15.57 -10.56
CA LEU A 183 -16.42 -14.79 -9.38
C LEU A 183 -14.90 -14.74 -9.23
N LEU A 184 -14.37 -13.53 -9.03
CA LEU A 184 -12.97 -13.31 -8.69
C LEU A 184 -12.90 -12.63 -7.34
N GLU A 185 -12.61 -13.46 -6.36
CA GLU A 185 -12.26 -13.05 -5.01
C GLU A 185 -10.76 -12.88 -4.89
N ILE A 186 -10.34 -11.77 -4.27
CA ILE A 186 -8.97 -11.55 -3.79
C ILE A 186 -8.97 -11.56 -2.26
N PRO A 187 -8.04 -12.28 -1.59
CA PRO A 187 -8.06 -12.46 -0.13
C PRO A 187 -7.97 -11.19 0.72
N LEU A 188 -7.48 -10.11 0.12
CA LEU A 188 -7.30 -8.80 0.73
C LEU A 188 -7.47 -7.69 -0.32
N PRO A 189 -7.82 -6.45 0.07
CA PRO A 189 -8.09 -5.35 -0.85
C PRO A 189 -6.81 -4.67 -1.35
N LEU A 190 -5.81 -5.46 -1.74
CA LEU A 190 -4.48 -4.99 -2.17
C LEU A 190 -3.97 -5.78 -3.37
N LEU A 191 -3.70 -5.09 -4.47
CA LEU A 191 -3.04 -5.61 -5.67
C LEU A 191 -1.64 -5.00 -5.82
N PHE A 192 -0.84 -5.50 -6.77
CA PHE A 192 0.50 -4.95 -7.04
C PHE A 192 0.54 -4.21 -8.37
N ARG A 193 1.12 -3.00 -8.37
CA ARG A 193 1.40 -2.24 -9.60
C ARG A 193 2.62 -1.38 -9.35
N LEU A 194 3.72 -1.59 -10.07
CA LEU A 194 4.86 -0.67 -9.97
C LEU A 194 4.54 0.64 -10.70
N SER A 195 4.91 1.75 -10.08
CA SER A 195 4.90 3.05 -10.76
C SER A 195 5.95 3.04 -11.90
N PRO A 196 5.63 3.60 -13.08
CA PRO A 196 6.60 3.77 -14.16
C PRO A 196 7.83 4.62 -13.76
N GLN A 197 7.74 5.40 -12.68
CA GLN A 197 8.85 6.20 -12.18
C GLN A 197 9.86 5.40 -11.35
N LEU A 198 9.60 4.12 -11.09
CA LEU A 198 10.45 3.24 -10.31
C LEU A 198 11.35 2.37 -11.19
N LEU A 199 12.34 1.74 -10.56
CA LEU A 199 13.16 0.73 -11.23
C LEU A 199 12.28 -0.49 -11.53
N ILE A 200 12.10 -0.79 -12.81
CA ILE A 200 11.37 -1.95 -13.30
C ILE A 200 12.37 -2.85 -14.03
N ASN A 201 12.57 -4.06 -13.51
CA ASN A 201 13.42 -5.09 -14.09
C ASN A 201 12.94 -6.49 -13.64
N GLU A 202 13.45 -7.55 -14.25
CA GLU A 202 13.07 -8.92 -13.89
C GLU A 202 13.36 -9.25 -12.42
N HIS A 203 14.44 -8.68 -11.85
CA HIS A 203 14.86 -8.93 -10.47
C HIS A 203 13.83 -8.47 -9.43
N VAL A 204 13.06 -7.41 -9.72
CA VAL A 204 11.95 -6.96 -8.86
C VAL A 204 10.60 -7.55 -9.27
N LEU A 205 10.37 -7.80 -10.56
CA LEU A 205 9.08 -8.31 -11.06
C LEU A 205 8.85 -9.78 -10.68
N LEU A 206 9.88 -10.63 -10.77
CA LEU A 206 9.77 -12.05 -10.44
C LEU A 206 9.34 -12.30 -8.98
N PRO A 207 10.00 -11.75 -7.94
CA PRO A 207 9.57 -11.94 -6.56
C PRO A 207 8.19 -11.34 -6.28
N MET A 208 7.80 -10.27 -6.98
CA MET A 208 6.44 -9.72 -6.89
C MET A 208 5.39 -10.69 -7.44
N ALA A 209 5.66 -11.32 -8.60
CA ALA A 209 4.77 -12.33 -9.17
C ALA A 209 4.68 -13.59 -8.30
N MET A 210 5.81 -14.02 -7.72
CA MET A 210 5.85 -15.09 -6.72
C MET A 210 4.97 -14.76 -5.51
N ALA A 211 5.12 -13.56 -4.96
CA ALA A 211 4.32 -13.10 -3.83
C ALA A 211 2.83 -13.00 -4.18
N ALA A 212 2.49 -12.46 -5.36
CA ALA A 212 1.10 -12.36 -5.82
C ALA A 212 0.42 -13.73 -5.87
N LYS A 213 1.12 -14.74 -6.42
CA LYS A 213 0.64 -16.13 -6.45
C LYS A 213 0.47 -16.73 -5.05
N GLN A 214 1.44 -16.55 -4.16
CA GLN A 214 1.37 -17.10 -2.81
C GLN A 214 0.29 -16.43 -1.94
N LEU A 215 0.06 -15.14 -2.14
CA LEU A 215 -0.97 -14.36 -1.46
C LEU A 215 -2.37 -14.52 -2.08
N GLY A 216 -2.46 -15.09 -3.29
CA GLY A 216 -3.71 -15.16 -4.05
C GLY A 216 -4.20 -13.81 -4.57
N THR A 217 -3.33 -12.80 -4.65
CA THR A 217 -3.63 -11.49 -5.25
C THR A 217 -3.13 -11.41 -6.70
N LEU A 218 -3.32 -10.26 -7.33
CA LEU A 218 -2.99 -10.00 -8.72
C LEU A 218 -1.97 -8.86 -8.85
N MET A 219 -1.20 -8.89 -9.93
CA MET A 219 -0.18 -7.91 -10.25
C MET A 219 -0.35 -7.38 -11.68
N PHE A 220 -0.40 -6.06 -11.84
CA PHE A 220 -0.42 -5.40 -13.14
C PHE A 220 0.94 -5.48 -13.81
N ILE A 221 0.97 -5.77 -15.11
CA ILE A 221 2.19 -5.85 -15.90
C ILE A 221 1.99 -5.31 -17.31
N HIS A 222 2.95 -4.51 -17.78
CA HIS A 222 2.97 -4.08 -19.17
C HIS A 222 3.54 -5.19 -20.07
N PRO A 223 3.06 -5.33 -21.32
CA PRO A 223 3.54 -6.36 -22.25
C PRO A 223 5.06 -6.39 -22.44
N GLN A 224 5.68 -5.20 -22.45
CA GLN A 224 7.13 -5.04 -22.62
C GLN A 224 7.95 -5.62 -21.45
N ASP A 225 7.35 -5.71 -20.26
CA ASP A 225 8.01 -6.17 -19.03
C ASP A 225 7.79 -7.67 -18.78
N LEU A 226 6.99 -8.34 -19.63
CA LEU A 226 6.70 -9.75 -19.50
C LEU A 226 7.89 -10.60 -19.98
N THR A 227 8.62 -11.18 -19.03
CA THR A 227 9.72 -12.12 -19.33
C THR A 227 9.26 -13.58 -19.30
N PRO A 228 9.99 -14.51 -19.94
CA PRO A 228 9.67 -15.94 -19.88
C PRO A 228 9.56 -16.51 -18.46
N GLN A 229 10.33 -15.97 -17.51
CA GLN A 229 10.31 -16.40 -16.10
C GLN A 229 9.00 -16.06 -15.39
N LEU A 230 8.22 -15.10 -15.91
CA LEU A 230 6.93 -14.71 -15.37
C LEU A 230 5.77 -15.58 -15.85
N SER A 231 5.98 -16.37 -16.92
CA SER A 231 4.96 -17.25 -17.51
C SER A 231 4.26 -18.20 -16.51
N PRO A 232 4.97 -18.82 -15.53
CA PRO A 232 4.33 -19.68 -14.50
C PRO A 232 3.35 -18.96 -13.57
N TYR A 233 3.32 -17.63 -13.62
CA TYR A 233 2.48 -16.75 -12.80
C TYR A 233 1.37 -16.07 -13.63
N ALA A 234 1.18 -16.41 -14.91
CA ALA A 234 0.23 -15.75 -15.81
C ALA A 234 -1.20 -15.60 -15.24
N ALA A 235 -1.67 -16.57 -14.46
CA ALA A 235 -2.99 -16.51 -13.80
C ALA A 235 -3.10 -15.39 -12.75
N ASN A 236 -1.98 -14.91 -12.21
CA ASN A 236 -1.87 -13.82 -11.23
C ASN A 236 -1.41 -12.49 -11.85
N LEU A 237 -1.15 -12.47 -13.17
CA LEU A 237 -0.74 -11.26 -13.88
C LEU A 237 -1.94 -10.65 -14.62
N ILE A 238 -2.05 -9.32 -14.54
CA ILE A 238 -3.02 -8.51 -15.26
C ILE A 238 -2.25 -7.77 -16.36
N PRO A 239 -2.29 -8.24 -17.62
CA PRO A 239 -1.70 -7.50 -18.74
C PRO A 239 -2.41 -6.17 -18.93
N CYS A 240 -1.64 -5.08 -18.93
CA CYS A 240 -2.11 -3.72 -19.17
C CYS A 240 -1.94 -3.35 -20.63
N LEU A 241 -3.02 -3.36 -21.40
CA LEU A 241 -3.02 -3.21 -22.85
C LEU A 241 -3.64 -1.89 -23.27
N SER A 242 -3.05 -1.23 -24.27
CA SER A 242 -3.77 -0.22 -25.04
C SER A 242 -4.79 -0.88 -25.97
N ARG A 243 -5.73 -0.06 -26.48
CA ARG A 243 -6.71 -0.49 -27.49
C ARG A 243 -6.06 -1.23 -28.67
N ASP A 244 -4.93 -0.72 -29.16
CA ASP A 244 -4.29 -1.24 -30.36
C ASP A 244 -3.41 -2.49 -30.03
N GLN A 245 -2.95 -2.61 -28.78
CA GLN A 245 -2.20 -3.78 -28.30
C GLN A 245 -3.08 -4.99 -28.01
N ALA A 246 -4.38 -4.79 -27.73
CA ALA A 246 -5.30 -5.88 -27.39
C ALA A 246 -5.34 -6.99 -28.45
N ALA A 247 -5.42 -6.63 -29.73
CA ALA A 247 -5.44 -7.59 -30.83
C ALA A 247 -4.10 -8.32 -31.02
N GLN A 248 -2.98 -7.67 -30.73
CA GLN A 248 -1.63 -8.21 -30.91
C GLN A 248 -1.22 -9.16 -29.78
N ASN A 249 -1.87 -9.06 -28.62
CA ASN A 249 -1.51 -9.78 -27.40
C ASN A 249 -2.58 -10.80 -26.97
N ASP A 250 -3.33 -11.37 -27.93
CA ASP A 250 -4.34 -12.42 -27.67
C ASP A 250 -3.81 -13.57 -26.78
N PRO A 251 -2.57 -14.08 -26.95
CA PRO A 251 -2.04 -15.12 -26.06
C PRO A 251 -1.94 -14.70 -24.58
N MET A 252 -1.65 -13.42 -24.31
CA MET A 252 -1.61 -12.88 -22.94
C MET A 252 -3.01 -12.76 -22.35
N ILE A 253 -3.99 -12.31 -23.15
CA ILE A 253 -5.40 -12.23 -22.75
C ILE A 253 -5.93 -13.63 -22.41
N ARG A 254 -5.58 -14.64 -23.23
CA ARG A 254 -6.03 -16.02 -23.02
C ARG A 254 -5.49 -16.62 -21.72
N SER A 255 -4.21 -16.41 -21.43
CA SER A 255 -3.52 -17.02 -20.27
C SER A 255 -3.81 -16.32 -18.93
N SER A 256 -4.16 -15.03 -18.95
CA SER A 256 -4.49 -14.25 -17.75
C SER A 256 -5.95 -14.43 -17.31
N ARG A 257 -6.26 -14.21 -16.03
CA ARG A 257 -7.66 -14.24 -15.52
C ARG A 257 -8.38 -12.90 -15.73
N VAL A 258 -7.60 -11.83 -15.74
CA VAL A 258 -8.06 -10.45 -15.78
C VAL A 258 -7.21 -9.72 -16.81
N VAL A 259 -7.81 -8.84 -17.60
CA VAL A 259 -7.09 -7.94 -18.50
C VAL A 259 -7.41 -6.50 -18.11
N GLU A 260 -6.40 -5.64 -18.16
CA GLU A 260 -6.60 -4.20 -18.07
C GLU A 260 -6.50 -3.57 -19.45
N LEU A 261 -7.49 -2.76 -19.79
CA LEU A 261 -7.49 -1.97 -21.02
C LEU A 261 -7.44 -0.48 -20.66
N ALA A 262 -6.53 0.27 -21.28
CA ALA A 262 -6.47 1.71 -21.10
C ALA A 262 -7.70 2.39 -21.72
N ASP A 263 -8.32 3.32 -20.98
CA ASP A 263 -9.42 4.13 -21.49
C ASP A 263 -8.96 4.99 -22.66
N ALA A 264 -9.70 4.92 -23.76
CA ALA A 264 -9.45 5.64 -24.99
C ALA A 264 -10.73 5.72 -25.82
N PRO A 265 -10.85 6.66 -26.77
CA PRO A 265 -12.00 6.71 -27.67
C PRO A 265 -12.23 5.37 -28.41
N GLY A 266 -13.45 4.83 -28.30
CA GLY A 266 -13.85 3.56 -28.92
C GLY A 266 -13.50 2.30 -28.11
N ILE A 267 -13.12 2.44 -26.85
CA ILE A 267 -12.82 1.30 -25.96
C ILE A 267 -14.01 0.37 -25.77
N GLU A 268 -15.24 0.90 -25.86
CA GLU A 268 -16.49 0.15 -25.70
C GLU A 268 -16.64 -0.94 -26.76
N ARG A 269 -16.12 -0.71 -27.97
CA ARG A 269 -16.08 -1.70 -29.05
C ARG A 269 -15.11 -2.83 -28.70
N VAL A 270 -13.89 -2.50 -28.27
CA VAL A 270 -12.87 -3.51 -27.91
C VAL A 270 -13.31 -4.32 -26.69
N LEU A 271 -13.97 -3.69 -25.72
CA LEU A 271 -14.56 -4.38 -24.57
C LEU A 271 -15.57 -5.44 -25.04
N SER A 272 -16.45 -5.07 -25.98
CA SER A 272 -17.45 -5.96 -26.55
C SER A 272 -16.83 -7.10 -27.36
N GLU A 273 -15.76 -6.84 -28.12
CA GLU A 273 -14.99 -7.85 -28.89
C GLU A 273 -14.29 -8.85 -27.96
N ILE A 274 -13.60 -8.38 -26.92
CA ILE A 274 -12.96 -9.25 -25.91
C ILE A 274 -14.01 -10.05 -25.15
N ARG A 275 -15.16 -9.45 -24.81
CA ARG A 275 -16.24 -10.15 -24.13
C ARG A 275 -16.83 -11.27 -24.97
N ALA A 276 -16.99 -11.04 -26.27
CA ALA A 276 -17.49 -12.04 -27.20
C ALA A 276 -16.50 -13.21 -27.37
N ALA A 277 -15.20 -12.90 -27.44
CA ALA A 277 -14.15 -13.92 -27.54
C ALA A 277 -13.94 -14.68 -26.23
N TYR A 278 -14.07 -14.00 -25.08
CA TYR A 278 -13.78 -14.53 -23.76
C TYR A 278 -14.84 -14.13 -22.72
N PRO A 279 -15.99 -14.82 -22.67
CA PRO A 279 -17.12 -14.45 -21.79
C PRO A 279 -16.76 -14.36 -20.30
N ASP A 280 -15.88 -15.25 -19.83
CA ASP A 280 -15.50 -15.38 -18.42
C ASP A 280 -14.34 -14.46 -18.00
N LYS A 281 -13.75 -13.68 -18.91
CA LYS A 281 -12.64 -12.77 -18.55
C LYS A 281 -13.15 -11.59 -17.78
N ILE A 282 -12.38 -11.15 -16.80
CA ILE A 282 -12.68 -9.92 -16.08
C ILE A 282 -11.94 -8.78 -16.77
N ILE A 283 -12.67 -7.73 -17.10
CA ILE A 283 -12.15 -6.58 -17.83
C ILE A 283 -12.10 -5.40 -16.88
N VAL A 284 -10.87 -4.93 -16.65
CA VAL A 284 -10.56 -3.71 -15.91
C VAL A 284 -10.34 -2.59 -16.92
N ILE A 285 -10.96 -1.43 -16.72
CA ILE A 285 -10.66 -0.22 -17.52
C ILE A 285 -9.79 0.72 -16.69
N GLY A 286 -8.56 0.94 -17.16
CA GLY A 286 -7.57 1.79 -16.51
C GLY A 286 -7.58 3.22 -17.06
N MET A 287 -7.66 4.22 -16.22
CA MET A 287 -7.69 5.64 -16.62
C MET A 287 -6.95 6.54 -15.61
N PRO A 288 -6.44 7.71 -16.03
CA PRO A 288 -5.89 8.68 -15.09
C PRO A 288 -6.95 9.14 -14.09
N LEU A 289 -6.53 9.37 -12.85
CA LEU A 289 -7.37 10.02 -11.85
C LEU A 289 -7.33 11.53 -12.08
N ASP A 290 -8.24 12.04 -12.90
CA ASP A 290 -8.34 13.46 -13.22
C ASP A 290 -9.74 14.03 -12.97
N GLN A 291 -9.96 15.31 -13.29
CA GLN A 291 -11.26 15.97 -13.10
C GLN A 291 -12.41 15.32 -13.88
N LYS A 292 -12.13 14.58 -14.96
CA LYS A 292 -13.13 13.91 -15.80
C LYS A 292 -13.49 12.53 -15.27
N ALA A 293 -12.64 11.93 -14.44
CA ALA A 293 -12.81 10.59 -13.90
C ALA A 293 -14.21 10.32 -13.29
N PRO A 294 -14.83 11.22 -12.48
CA PRO A 294 -16.18 10.98 -11.97
C PRO A 294 -17.24 10.84 -13.08
N ALA A 295 -17.24 11.72 -14.08
CA ALA A 295 -18.20 11.65 -15.18
C ALA A 295 -17.94 10.41 -16.05
N ARG A 296 -16.68 10.19 -16.43
CA ARG A 296 -16.27 9.06 -17.26
C ARG A 296 -16.55 7.71 -16.59
N SER A 297 -16.42 7.63 -15.26
CA SER A 297 -16.75 6.42 -14.50
C SER A 297 -18.23 6.03 -14.63
N ALA A 298 -19.14 7.02 -14.66
CA ALA A 298 -20.57 6.77 -14.81
C ALA A 298 -20.92 6.28 -16.23
N GLU A 299 -20.24 6.78 -17.26
CA GLU A 299 -20.38 6.32 -18.64
C GLU A 299 -19.90 4.86 -18.77
N LEU A 300 -18.68 4.56 -18.32
CA LEU A 300 -18.09 3.23 -18.44
C LEU A 300 -18.81 2.17 -17.60
N ALA A 301 -19.45 2.57 -16.51
CA ALA A 301 -20.29 1.67 -15.71
C ALA A 301 -21.50 1.14 -16.48
N LEU A 302 -21.95 1.84 -17.54
CA LEU A 302 -23.01 1.38 -18.44
C LEU A 302 -22.47 0.56 -19.62
N SER A 303 -21.18 0.69 -19.95
CA SER A 303 -20.54 0.06 -21.11
C SER A 303 -20.06 -1.38 -20.87
N GLY A 304 -20.38 -1.98 -19.72
CA GLY A 304 -20.05 -3.38 -19.41
C GLY A 304 -18.65 -3.62 -18.83
N ALA A 305 -17.98 -2.58 -18.31
CA ALA A 305 -16.75 -2.74 -17.53
C ALA A 305 -17.04 -3.39 -16.16
N ASP A 306 -16.16 -4.31 -15.73
CA ASP A 306 -16.34 -5.02 -14.45
C ASP A 306 -15.70 -4.26 -13.29
N THR A 307 -14.53 -3.65 -13.55
CA THR A 307 -13.78 -2.85 -12.60
C THR A 307 -13.20 -1.61 -13.30
N LEU A 308 -13.22 -0.47 -12.62
CA LEU A 308 -12.50 0.73 -13.04
C LEU A 308 -11.26 0.90 -12.19
N HIS A 309 -10.14 1.20 -12.83
CA HIS A 309 -8.87 1.43 -12.18
C HIS A 309 -8.39 2.85 -12.45
N PHE A 310 -8.18 3.63 -11.39
CA PHE A 310 -7.76 5.02 -11.48
C PHE A 310 -6.30 5.20 -11.05
N TYR A 311 -5.55 5.97 -11.83
CA TYR A 311 -4.13 6.26 -11.56
C TYR A 311 -3.93 7.67 -11.01
N ALA A 312 -3.65 7.78 -9.72
CA ALA A 312 -3.10 9.00 -9.13
C ALA A 312 -1.58 9.09 -9.41
N ASP A 313 -0.98 10.22 -9.07
CA ASP A 313 0.49 10.34 -9.03
C ASP A 313 1.12 9.49 -7.91
N ASP A 314 2.45 9.47 -7.85
CA ASP A 314 3.23 8.73 -6.84
C ASP A 314 2.95 9.18 -5.39
N HIS A 315 2.31 10.33 -5.22
CA HIS A 315 1.97 10.95 -3.94
C HIS A 315 0.48 10.87 -3.60
N GLY A 316 -0.34 10.26 -4.46
CA GLY A 316 -1.77 10.10 -4.24
C GLY A 316 -2.62 11.31 -4.62
N ASN A 317 -2.12 12.18 -5.50
CA ASN A 317 -2.87 13.32 -6.03
C ASN A 317 -3.46 13.05 -7.42
N GLU A 318 -4.56 13.72 -7.73
CA GLU A 318 -5.14 13.72 -9.06
C GLU A 318 -4.18 14.38 -10.07
N VAL A 319 -4.20 13.89 -11.31
CA VAL A 319 -3.28 14.32 -12.37
C VAL A 319 -3.96 15.29 -13.34
N ASN A 320 -3.17 15.93 -14.21
CA ASN A 320 -3.64 16.83 -15.27
C ASN A 320 -4.44 18.05 -14.78
N THR A 321 -4.10 18.58 -13.60
CA THR A 321 -4.73 19.78 -13.01
C THR A 321 -3.68 20.65 -12.33
N ALA A 322 -3.94 21.96 -12.21
CA ALA A 322 -3.09 22.90 -11.48
C ALA A 322 -3.32 22.85 -9.97
N GLU A 323 -4.54 22.50 -9.54
CA GLU A 323 -4.92 22.38 -8.13
C GLU A 323 -5.39 20.95 -7.88
N PRO A 324 -4.47 20.04 -7.53
CA PRO A 324 -4.80 18.64 -7.45
C PRO A 324 -5.48 18.29 -6.12
N ARG A 325 -6.60 17.57 -6.21
CA ARG A 325 -7.25 16.92 -5.08
C ARG A 325 -6.54 15.61 -4.74
N PHE A 326 -6.52 15.27 -3.47
CA PHE A 326 -5.93 14.03 -2.99
C PHE A 326 -6.90 12.83 -3.18
N LEU A 327 -6.38 11.62 -3.06
CA LEU A 327 -7.13 10.37 -3.22
C LEU A 327 -8.43 10.34 -2.40
N LYS A 328 -8.43 10.81 -1.15
CA LYS A 328 -9.64 10.71 -0.29
C LYS A 328 -10.83 11.47 -0.89
N GLU A 329 -10.60 12.66 -1.45
CA GLU A 329 -11.62 13.47 -2.09
C GLU A 329 -12.07 12.85 -3.41
N MET A 330 -11.10 12.39 -4.21
CA MET A 330 -11.36 11.85 -5.54
C MET A 330 -12.09 10.51 -5.50
N ILE A 331 -11.66 9.60 -4.64
CA ILE A 331 -12.37 8.33 -4.38
C ILE A 331 -13.80 8.63 -3.97
N ARG A 332 -13.99 9.60 -3.05
CA ARG A 332 -15.32 9.97 -2.55
C ARG A 332 -16.20 10.55 -3.64
N ALA A 333 -15.66 11.43 -4.49
CA ALA A 333 -16.38 12.04 -5.61
C ALA A 333 -16.84 10.99 -6.63
N ILE A 334 -15.96 10.07 -7.03
CA ILE A 334 -16.29 8.97 -7.96
C ILE A 334 -17.33 8.04 -7.32
N HIS A 335 -17.13 7.66 -6.06
CA HIS A 335 -18.06 6.81 -5.31
C HIS A 335 -19.47 7.42 -5.28
N LEU A 336 -19.59 8.69 -4.87
CA LEU A 336 -20.88 9.38 -4.77
C LEU A 336 -21.53 9.60 -6.13
N LYS A 337 -20.74 9.87 -7.18
CA LYS A 337 -21.26 9.97 -8.55
C LYS A 337 -21.90 8.66 -8.99
N LEU A 338 -21.23 7.52 -8.78
CA LEU A 338 -21.77 6.19 -9.11
C LEU A 338 -22.98 5.80 -8.25
N VAL A 339 -23.04 6.25 -6.99
CA VAL A 339 -24.22 6.09 -6.14
C VAL A 339 -25.39 6.89 -6.70
N SER A 340 -25.17 8.14 -7.10
CA SER A 340 -26.23 9.02 -7.63
C SER A 340 -26.88 8.50 -8.92
N VAL A 341 -26.13 7.74 -9.74
CA VAL A 341 -26.64 7.11 -10.96
C VAL A 341 -27.04 5.63 -10.77
N GLY A 342 -27.03 5.13 -9.55
CA GLY A 342 -27.44 3.76 -9.21
C GLY A 342 -26.51 2.65 -9.72
N GLN A 343 -25.29 2.97 -10.16
CA GLN A 343 -24.36 1.99 -10.74
C GLN A 343 -23.30 1.48 -9.76
N ARG A 344 -23.18 2.07 -8.56
CA ARG A 344 -22.09 1.74 -7.61
C ARG A 344 -21.99 0.26 -7.25
N GLN A 345 -23.10 -0.47 -7.20
CA GLN A 345 -23.09 -1.90 -6.84
C GLN A 345 -22.60 -2.80 -7.99
N LYS A 346 -22.73 -2.35 -9.24
CA LYS A 346 -22.41 -3.15 -10.43
C LYS A 346 -20.93 -3.13 -10.80
N ILE A 347 -20.20 -2.10 -10.36
CA ILE A 347 -18.80 -1.88 -10.74
C ILE A 347 -17.90 -1.80 -9.52
N ASN A 348 -16.69 -2.33 -9.65
CA ASN A 348 -15.65 -2.22 -8.62
C ASN A 348 -14.71 -1.06 -8.93
N LEU A 349 -14.16 -0.43 -7.88
CA LEU A 349 -13.24 0.69 -7.98
C LEU A 349 -11.88 0.33 -7.38
N LEU A 350 -10.84 0.43 -8.19
CA LEU A 350 -9.46 0.24 -7.83
C LEU A 350 -8.70 1.57 -7.96
N PHE A 351 -7.81 1.87 -7.02
CA PHE A 351 -7.01 3.09 -7.03
C PHE A 351 -5.52 2.78 -6.85
N SER A 352 -4.69 3.39 -7.69
CA SER A 352 -3.23 3.36 -7.66
C SER A 352 -2.63 4.72 -7.32
N GLY A 353 -1.43 4.72 -6.75
CA GLY A 353 -0.61 5.91 -6.46
C GLY A 353 -0.70 6.34 -5.00
N GLY A 354 0.45 6.53 -4.33
CA GLY A 354 0.50 7.10 -2.98
C GLY A 354 0.02 6.20 -1.83
N ILE A 355 -0.17 4.89 -2.00
CA ILE A 355 -0.56 4.03 -0.87
C ILE A 355 0.68 3.65 -0.05
N ALA A 356 1.05 4.50 0.90
CA ALA A 356 2.28 4.37 1.68
C ALA A 356 2.18 3.52 2.96
N MET A 357 0.98 3.30 3.47
CA MET A 357 0.74 2.58 4.73
C MET A 357 -0.53 1.75 4.66
N ALA A 358 -0.66 0.69 5.48
CA ALA A 358 -1.89 -0.11 5.51
C ALA A 358 -3.14 0.70 5.86
N GLU A 359 -2.97 1.78 6.61
CA GLU A 359 -4.08 2.68 6.91
C GLU A 359 -4.55 3.49 5.70
N HIS A 360 -3.67 3.84 4.77
CA HIS A 360 -4.08 4.49 3.52
C HIS A 360 -5.01 3.54 2.74
N MET A 361 -4.71 2.25 2.74
CA MET A 361 -5.60 1.22 2.17
C MET A 361 -6.96 1.21 2.89
N ALA A 362 -7.00 1.17 4.23
CA ALA A 362 -8.27 1.20 4.96
C ALA A 362 -9.08 2.48 4.70
N LYS A 363 -8.42 3.65 4.76
CA LYS A 363 -9.05 4.96 4.50
C LYS A 363 -9.56 5.09 3.07
N ALA A 364 -8.83 4.59 2.07
CA ALA A 364 -9.29 4.54 0.70
C ALA A 364 -10.59 3.73 0.55
N ILE A 365 -10.67 2.57 1.22
CA ILE A 365 -11.89 1.74 1.22
C ILE A 365 -13.04 2.50 1.89
N ILE A 366 -12.81 3.14 3.05
CA ILE A 366 -13.80 3.99 3.73
C ILE A 366 -14.31 5.10 2.81
N CYS A 367 -13.43 5.73 2.03
CA CYS A 367 -13.81 6.77 1.07
C CYS A 367 -14.67 6.22 -0.08
N GLY A 368 -14.52 4.93 -0.40
CA GLY A 368 -15.36 4.25 -1.37
C GLY A 368 -14.63 3.34 -2.36
N ALA A 369 -13.33 3.08 -2.21
CA ALA A 369 -12.60 2.10 -3.01
C ALA A 369 -13.04 0.65 -2.66
N ASP A 370 -12.98 -0.27 -3.61
CA ASP A 370 -13.10 -1.70 -3.34
C ASP A 370 -11.73 -2.32 -3.04
N ALA A 371 -10.67 -1.84 -3.70
CA ALA A 371 -9.28 -2.22 -3.45
C ALA A 371 -8.33 -1.08 -3.82
N VAL A 372 -7.06 -1.22 -3.44
CA VAL A 372 -5.97 -0.33 -3.86
C VAL A 372 -4.77 -1.13 -4.37
N THR A 373 -3.78 -0.46 -4.96
CA THR A 373 -2.51 -1.10 -5.33
C THR A 373 -1.36 -0.65 -4.42
N ALA A 374 -0.42 -1.56 -4.14
CA ALA A 374 0.90 -1.21 -3.62
C ALA A 374 1.90 -1.06 -4.78
N ASP A 375 2.71 0.00 -4.70
CA ASP A 375 3.70 0.41 -5.69
C ASP A 375 5.09 0.58 -5.05
N HIS A 376 5.45 1.79 -4.62
CA HIS A 376 6.69 2.16 -3.93
C HIS A 376 6.87 1.32 -2.67
N ALA A 377 5.78 1.02 -1.95
CA ALA A 377 5.81 0.18 -0.76
C ALA A 377 6.45 -1.19 -1.03
N LEU A 378 6.28 -1.74 -2.23
CA LEU A 378 6.87 -3.03 -2.62
C LEU A 378 8.38 -2.92 -2.80
N LEU A 379 8.88 -1.88 -3.49
CA LEU A 379 10.32 -1.68 -3.62
C LEU A 379 10.97 -1.26 -2.30
N ILE A 380 10.28 -0.47 -1.48
CA ILE A 380 10.72 -0.15 -0.12
C ILE A 380 10.81 -1.44 0.70
N ALA A 381 9.87 -2.38 0.56
CA ALA A 381 9.98 -3.70 1.19
C ALA A 381 11.31 -4.38 0.82
N LEU A 382 11.76 -4.23 -0.43
CA LEU A 382 13.06 -4.71 -0.93
C LEU A 382 14.25 -3.78 -0.62
N GLU A 383 14.11 -2.89 0.36
CA GLU A 383 15.14 -1.98 0.88
C GLU A 383 15.35 -0.69 0.06
N CYS A 384 14.49 -0.40 -0.92
CA CYS A 384 14.58 0.87 -1.65
C CYS A 384 14.51 2.07 -0.69
N ARG A 385 15.45 3.00 -0.87
CA ARG A 385 15.59 4.23 -0.06
C ARG A 385 14.87 5.44 -0.65
N LEU A 386 14.20 5.28 -1.79
CA LEU A 386 13.61 6.35 -2.59
C LEU A 386 14.57 7.52 -2.88
N CYS A 387 15.86 7.22 -3.05
CA CYS A 387 16.91 8.21 -3.29
C CYS A 387 16.89 8.89 -4.69
N GLY A 388 16.01 8.44 -5.59
CA GLY A 388 15.92 8.96 -6.96
C GLY A 388 17.11 8.65 -7.88
N MET A 389 18.13 7.91 -7.42
CA MET A 389 19.33 7.61 -8.22
C MET A 389 19.00 6.79 -9.48
N CYS A 390 18.12 5.79 -9.37
CA CYS A 390 17.70 4.97 -10.52
C CYS A 390 17.02 5.80 -11.61
N ARG A 391 16.28 6.86 -11.24
CA ARG A 391 15.66 7.80 -12.20
C ARG A 391 16.70 8.63 -12.96
N LYS A 392 17.89 8.78 -12.41
CA LYS A 392 19.03 9.50 -13.01
C LYS A 392 19.98 8.56 -13.77
N GLY A 393 19.64 7.27 -13.91
CA GLY A 393 20.52 6.27 -14.52
C GLY A 393 21.74 5.91 -13.68
N ILE A 394 21.70 6.23 -12.38
CA ILE A 394 22.77 5.89 -11.41
C ILE A 394 22.40 4.59 -10.70
N SER A 395 23.39 3.71 -10.51
CA SER A 395 23.21 2.42 -9.83
C SER A 395 22.58 2.57 -8.44
N CYS A 396 21.76 1.60 -8.04
CA CYS A 396 21.02 1.66 -6.79
C CYS A 396 21.95 1.38 -5.60
N PRO A 397 21.92 2.18 -4.51
CA PRO A 397 22.76 1.93 -3.33
C PRO A 397 22.44 0.62 -2.62
N VAL A 398 21.26 0.04 -2.87
CA VAL A 398 20.82 -1.26 -2.34
C VAL A 398 20.75 -2.34 -3.43
N LYS A 399 21.42 -2.10 -4.56
CA LYS A 399 21.65 -3.08 -5.64
C LYS A 399 20.37 -3.77 -6.11
N LEU A 400 19.31 -2.99 -6.32
CA LEU A 400 18.04 -3.49 -6.91
C LEU A 400 18.12 -3.60 -8.43
N ASP A 401 19.13 -2.98 -9.03
CA ASP A 401 19.54 -3.09 -10.43
C ASP A 401 20.42 -4.31 -10.71
N GLU A 402 20.87 -5.02 -9.67
CA GLU A 402 21.64 -6.26 -9.75
C GLU A 402 20.76 -7.50 -9.41
N PRO A 403 21.19 -8.72 -9.78
CA PRO A 403 20.50 -9.95 -9.41
C PRO A 403 20.31 -10.09 -7.89
N LEU A 404 19.10 -10.45 -7.48
CA LEU A 404 18.72 -10.64 -6.08
C LEU A 404 18.06 -12.00 -5.86
N ASP A 405 18.16 -12.54 -4.64
CA ASP A 405 17.46 -13.78 -4.28
C ASP A 405 15.95 -13.54 -4.28
N ALA A 406 15.28 -14.09 -5.31
CA ALA A 406 13.84 -13.96 -5.50
C ALA A 406 13.05 -14.57 -4.34
N SER A 407 13.56 -15.60 -3.66
CA SER A 407 12.88 -16.20 -2.50
C SER A 407 12.91 -15.28 -1.30
N TRP A 408 14.06 -14.65 -1.03
CA TRP A 408 14.19 -13.63 0.01
C TRP A 408 13.28 -12.43 -0.27
N ALA A 409 13.29 -11.91 -1.49
CA ALA A 409 12.48 -10.74 -1.88
C ALA A 409 10.97 -11.04 -1.83
N CYS A 410 10.55 -12.21 -2.32
CA CYS A 410 9.17 -12.69 -2.22
C CYS A 410 8.71 -12.71 -0.75
N ASN A 411 9.52 -13.29 0.15
CA ASN A 411 9.20 -13.34 1.58
C ASN A 411 9.06 -11.94 2.21
N ARG A 412 9.88 -10.96 1.80
CA ARG A 412 9.77 -9.58 2.29
C ARG A 412 8.48 -8.91 1.86
N ILE A 413 8.04 -9.12 0.63
CA ILE A 413 6.75 -8.64 0.13
C ILE A 413 5.60 -9.31 0.89
N ILE A 414 5.65 -10.64 1.06
CA ILE A 414 4.65 -11.40 1.82
C ILE A 414 4.55 -10.88 3.26
N ASN A 415 5.68 -10.64 3.92
CA ASN A 415 5.72 -10.09 5.27
C ASN A 415 5.09 -8.70 5.35
N LEU A 416 5.41 -7.81 4.41
CA LEU A 416 4.79 -6.47 4.35
C LEU A 416 3.27 -6.59 4.22
N VAL A 417 2.80 -7.40 3.27
CA VAL A 417 1.39 -7.58 3.00
C VAL A 417 0.67 -8.24 4.18
N ALA A 418 1.30 -9.20 4.86
CA ALA A 418 0.77 -9.82 6.07
C ALA A 418 0.60 -8.82 7.21
N ALA A 419 1.58 -7.91 7.39
CA ALA A 419 1.48 -6.85 8.38
C ALA A 419 0.33 -5.88 8.04
N TRP A 420 0.14 -5.55 6.77
CA TRP A 420 -0.95 -4.68 6.31
C TRP A 420 -2.32 -5.34 6.47
N GLN A 421 -2.45 -6.62 6.14
CA GLN A 421 -3.67 -7.38 6.37
C GLN A 421 -4.00 -7.44 7.86
N SER A 422 -2.99 -7.67 8.71
CA SER A 422 -3.19 -7.72 10.16
C SER A 422 -3.63 -6.36 10.71
N GLN A 423 -3.07 -5.25 10.24
CA GLN A 423 -3.51 -3.89 10.59
C GLN A 423 -4.96 -3.62 10.14
N LEU A 424 -5.35 -4.08 8.94
CA LEU A 424 -6.73 -3.97 8.47
C LEU A 424 -7.68 -4.77 9.38
N ILE A 425 -7.30 -5.97 9.80
CA ILE A 425 -8.07 -6.80 10.73
C ILE A 425 -8.23 -6.14 12.10
N GLU A 426 -7.18 -5.53 12.65
CA GLU A 426 -7.25 -4.77 13.90
C GLU A 426 -8.23 -3.59 13.79
N LEU A 427 -8.09 -2.79 12.74
CA LEU A 427 -8.95 -1.64 12.47
C LEU A 427 -10.41 -2.06 12.33
N MET A 428 -10.68 -3.09 11.53
CA MET A 428 -12.03 -3.62 11.36
C MET A 428 -12.60 -4.21 12.64
N GLY A 429 -11.76 -4.90 13.43
CA GLY A 429 -12.15 -5.42 14.75
C GLY A 429 -12.56 -4.31 15.71
N ALA A 430 -11.77 -3.24 15.77
CA ALA A 430 -12.04 -2.06 16.59
C ALA A 430 -13.29 -1.27 16.13
N MET A 431 -13.61 -1.31 14.83
CA MET A 431 -14.83 -0.74 14.26
C MET A 431 -16.07 -1.64 14.40
N GLY A 432 -15.91 -2.89 14.82
CA GLY A 432 -16.98 -3.88 14.82
C GLY A 432 -17.44 -4.33 13.42
N ILE A 433 -16.55 -4.27 12.43
CA ILE A 433 -16.82 -4.70 11.06
C ILE A 433 -16.18 -6.08 10.82
N ARG A 434 -16.97 -7.04 10.31
CA ARG A 434 -16.50 -8.42 10.05
C ARG A 434 -16.16 -8.71 8.59
N GLU A 435 -16.46 -7.80 7.67
CA GLU A 435 -16.24 -7.99 6.23
C GLU A 435 -15.73 -6.70 5.59
N ALA A 436 -14.63 -6.76 4.83
CA ALA A 436 -14.01 -5.59 4.23
C ALA A 436 -14.97 -4.82 3.31
N ARG A 437 -15.86 -5.54 2.61
CA ARG A 437 -16.90 -4.94 1.76
C ARG A 437 -17.84 -3.99 2.51
N ARG A 438 -18.03 -4.16 3.83
CA ARG A 438 -18.87 -3.29 4.66
C ARG A 438 -18.17 -1.99 5.07
N LEU A 439 -16.84 -1.93 4.95
CA LEU A 439 -16.07 -0.71 5.17
C LEU A 439 -16.25 0.28 4.01
N ARG A 440 -16.66 -0.22 2.83
CA ARG A 440 -16.75 0.54 1.59
C ARG A 440 -17.75 1.68 1.67
N GLY A 441 -17.25 2.92 1.65
CA GLY A 441 -18.11 4.11 1.73
C GLY A 441 -18.66 4.39 3.14
N GLU A 442 -18.20 3.66 4.16
CA GLU A 442 -18.65 3.77 5.56
C GLU A 442 -17.99 4.98 6.25
N VAL A 443 -18.25 6.18 5.70
CA VAL A 443 -17.69 7.43 6.20
C VAL A 443 -18.15 7.76 7.63
N GLY A 444 -19.25 7.15 8.09
CA GLY A 444 -19.72 7.27 9.48
C GLY A 444 -18.74 6.67 10.50
N ARG A 445 -17.82 5.80 10.06
CA ARG A 445 -16.71 5.28 10.87
C ARG A 445 -15.40 6.04 10.62
N SER A 446 -15.49 7.29 10.19
CA SER A 446 -14.33 8.17 10.02
C SER A 446 -14.62 9.59 10.44
N MET A 447 -13.60 10.25 10.98
CA MET A 447 -13.61 11.67 11.30
C MET A 447 -12.77 12.40 10.26
N TRP A 448 -13.33 13.46 9.69
CA TRP A 448 -12.67 14.28 8.69
C TRP A 448 -12.43 15.64 9.31
N PHE A 449 -11.17 16.06 9.33
CA PHE A 449 -10.81 17.32 9.95
C PHE A 449 -11.58 18.48 9.33
N GLU A 450 -11.73 18.50 8.00
CA GLU A 450 -12.41 19.59 7.30
C GLU A 450 -13.90 19.69 7.68
N ASN A 451 -14.56 18.55 7.91
CA ASN A 451 -15.95 18.52 8.36
C ASN A 451 -16.07 18.98 9.82
N LEU A 452 -15.23 18.46 10.71
CA LEU A 452 -15.24 18.85 12.12
C LEU A 452 -14.88 20.33 12.30
N GLU A 453 -13.92 20.84 11.52
CA GLU A 453 -13.57 22.25 11.52
C GLU A 453 -14.76 23.11 11.09
N LYS A 454 -15.42 22.74 9.99
CA LYS A 454 -16.61 23.43 9.51
C LYS A 454 -17.75 23.40 10.53
N ASP A 455 -18.02 22.26 11.14
CA ASP A 455 -19.17 22.07 12.03
C ASP A 455 -18.97 22.77 13.40
N HIS A 456 -17.75 22.75 13.94
CA HIS A 456 -17.45 23.32 15.26
C HIS A 456 -16.97 24.77 15.23
N PHE A 457 -16.14 25.12 14.25
CA PHE A 457 -15.51 26.45 14.17
C PHE A 457 -16.17 27.35 13.12
N GLY A 458 -16.80 26.78 12.09
CA GLY A 458 -17.52 27.53 11.06
C GLY A 458 -18.58 28.51 11.60
N PRO A 459 -19.41 28.14 12.59
CA PRO A 459 -20.38 29.07 13.18
C PRO A 459 -19.75 30.28 13.89
N LEU A 460 -18.50 30.15 14.37
CA LEU A 460 -17.80 31.20 15.11
C LEU A 460 -16.91 32.07 14.20
N PHE A 461 -16.26 31.44 13.23
CA PHE A 461 -15.19 32.07 12.43
C PHE A 461 -15.51 32.18 10.93
N GLY A 462 -16.64 31.63 10.48
CA GLY A 462 -17.02 31.55 9.06
C GLY A 462 -16.26 30.45 8.31
N GLU A 463 -16.31 30.51 6.97
CA GLU A 463 -15.62 29.54 6.12
C GLU A 463 -14.10 29.76 6.13
N ARG A 464 -13.38 28.64 6.04
CA ARG A 464 -11.92 28.65 5.95
C ARG A 464 -11.47 29.33 4.65
N LYS A 465 -10.62 30.36 4.79
CA LYS A 465 -10.14 31.16 3.66
C LYS A 465 -9.04 30.51 2.82
N VAL A 466 -8.33 29.52 3.37
CA VAL A 466 -7.23 28.81 2.70
C VAL A 466 -7.55 27.32 2.65
N PRO A 467 -7.93 26.76 1.49
CA PRO A 467 -8.10 25.32 1.32
C PRO A 467 -6.74 24.61 1.50
N GLY A 468 -6.71 23.53 2.28
CA GLY A 468 -5.47 22.79 2.58
C GLY A 468 -4.72 23.31 3.81
N LEU A 469 -4.00 22.41 4.48
CA LEU A 469 -3.07 22.73 5.56
C LEU A 469 -1.66 22.68 4.99
N GLY A 470 -1.00 23.84 4.94
CA GLY A 470 0.47 24.00 4.93
C GLY A 470 1.20 23.32 3.78
#